data_AF-A0A1U7HPQ2-F1
#
_entry.id   AF-A0A1U7HPQ2-F1
#
_cell.length_a   1.000
_cell.length_b   1.000
_cell.length_c   1.000
_cell.angle_alpha   90.00
_cell.angle_beta   90.00
_cell.angle_gamma   90.00
#
_symmetry.space_group_name_H-M   'P 1'
#
loop_
_entity.id
_entity.type
_entity.pdbx_description
1 polymer ?
#
loop_
_entity_poly.entity_id
_entity_poly.type
_entity_poly.pdbx_seq_one_letter_code
_entity_poly.pdbx_strand_id
1 'polypeptide(L)'
;MKFRNALACVGVMAGTYFVLSATSAQAAIISSGTYKLKNHPVGAFQPPAYGLRLDGLLTRNTFVAGGATYSNEIYTFDFENSQSEMFLTYDEGAKTIRIFGKAFGGEDIGGTNPSDPNNGYKSGTAAVWNIDFTYKNVTQVLGDDDLEVTGLSKESSYTVGSGTISSSLGTFNLSSQADESGLFFRLGNENDDLGHRGFSGISGWGWINHVKDDPHQTQPNYTDHHIAASDWIFTVGPKVSVPEPTSILSLLAIGTLGAGSLRKKKQDA
;
A
#
# COMPACT_ATOMS: atom_id res chain seq x y z
N MET A 1 73.06 -47.30 -18.41
CA MET A 1 72.96 -45.87 -18.74
C MET A 1 71.48 -45.50 -18.78
N LYS A 2 71.06 -44.61 -17.85
CA LYS A 2 69.80 -43.84 -17.75
C LYS A 2 68.44 -44.57 -17.79
N PHE A 3 67.91 -44.77 -16.58
CA PHE A 3 66.49 -44.86 -16.22
C PHE A 3 65.71 -43.59 -16.61
N ARG A 4 64.44 -43.73 -17.02
CA ARG A 4 63.41 -42.70 -16.82
C ARG A 4 62.06 -43.35 -16.47
N ASN A 5 61.64 -43.09 -15.24
CA ASN A 5 60.37 -43.48 -14.65
C ASN A 5 59.23 -42.61 -15.22
N ALA A 6 58.11 -43.23 -15.58
CA ALA A 6 56.86 -42.53 -15.88
C ALA A 6 56.03 -42.45 -14.58
N LEU A 7 55.80 -41.23 -14.10
CA LEU A 7 54.99 -40.91 -12.94
C LEU A 7 53.53 -40.74 -13.42
N ALA A 8 52.61 -41.61 -12.99
CA ALA A 8 51.19 -41.45 -13.24
C ALA A 8 50.56 -40.62 -12.11
N CYS A 9 50.07 -39.42 -12.43
CA CYS A 9 49.27 -38.60 -11.52
C CYS A 9 47.85 -39.17 -11.40
N VAL A 10 47.50 -39.66 -10.22
CA VAL A 10 46.10 -39.96 -9.84
C VAL A 10 45.47 -38.66 -9.36
N GLY A 11 44.62 -38.05 -10.20
CA GLY A 11 43.81 -36.89 -9.82
C GLY A 11 42.56 -37.36 -9.08
N VAL A 12 42.51 -37.13 -7.77
CA VAL A 12 41.30 -37.30 -6.95
C VAL A 12 40.41 -36.07 -7.19
N MET A 13 39.35 -36.22 -8.01
CA MET A 13 38.29 -35.21 -8.09
C MET A 13 37.41 -35.32 -6.84
N ALA A 14 37.65 -34.42 -5.88
CA ALA A 14 36.72 -34.16 -4.79
C ALA A 14 35.51 -33.40 -5.37
N GLY A 15 34.41 -34.12 -5.60
CA GLY A 15 33.14 -33.53 -5.99
C GLY A 15 32.50 -32.80 -4.81
N THR A 16 32.54 -31.47 -4.84
CA THR A 16 31.80 -30.61 -3.90
C THR A 16 30.32 -30.64 -4.29
N TYR A 17 29.52 -31.44 -3.59
CA TYR A 17 28.06 -31.35 -3.67
C TYR A 17 27.61 -30.05 -3.00
N PHE A 18 27.36 -29.01 -3.79
CA PHE A 18 26.60 -27.85 -3.36
C PHE A 18 25.14 -28.28 -3.20
N VAL A 19 24.75 -28.63 -1.98
CA VAL A 19 23.33 -28.76 -1.62
C VAL A 19 22.77 -27.34 -1.59
N LEU A 20 22.12 -26.94 -2.69
CA LEU A 20 21.25 -25.77 -2.71
C LEU A 20 20.06 -26.09 -1.80
N SER A 21 20.17 -25.70 -0.54
CA SER A 21 19.04 -25.65 0.36
C SER A 21 18.07 -24.61 -0.21
N ALA A 22 17.03 -25.07 -0.91
CA ALA A 22 15.88 -24.25 -1.22
C ALA A 22 15.24 -23.88 0.12
N THR A 23 15.58 -22.71 0.65
CA THR A 23 14.81 -22.10 1.73
C THR A 23 13.45 -21.82 1.11
N SER A 24 12.45 -22.63 1.45
CA SER A 24 11.05 -22.26 1.27
C SER A 24 10.88 -20.90 1.95
N ALA A 25 10.74 -19.84 1.16
CA ALA A 25 10.35 -18.55 1.68
C ALA A 25 8.99 -18.79 2.34
N GLN A 26 8.97 -18.78 3.67
CA GLN A 26 7.73 -18.90 4.39
C GLN A 26 6.96 -17.61 4.10
N ALA A 27 5.82 -17.76 3.44
CA ALA A 27 4.94 -16.68 3.06
C ALA A 27 4.67 -15.79 4.31
N ALA A 28 4.81 -14.49 4.11
CA ALA A 28 4.83 -13.54 5.20
C ALA A 28 3.40 -13.18 5.61
N ILE A 29 2.84 -13.97 6.53
CA ILE A 29 1.51 -13.73 7.12
C ILE A 29 1.33 -12.24 7.46
N ILE A 30 0.34 -11.61 6.83
CA ILE A 30 0.02 -10.19 7.04
C ILE A 30 -0.62 -10.03 8.42
N SER A 31 0.16 -9.57 9.40
CA SER A 31 -0.32 -9.34 10.76
C SER A 31 -1.04 -7.99 10.92
N SER A 32 -1.91 -7.84 11.92
CA SER A 32 -2.48 -6.52 12.28
C SER A 32 -1.40 -5.47 12.55
N GLY A 33 -1.63 -4.23 12.11
CA GLY A 33 -0.78 -3.08 12.39
C GLY A 33 -0.68 -2.10 11.23
N THR A 34 0.25 -1.16 11.34
CA THR A 34 0.46 -0.10 10.35
C THR A 34 1.65 -0.41 9.44
N TYR A 35 1.49 -0.18 8.16
CA TYR A 35 2.51 -0.38 7.12
C TYR A 35 2.65 0.88 6.29
N LYS A 36 3.88 1.19 5.87
CA LYS A 36 4.13 2.28 4.91
C LYS A 36 3.87 1.77 3.49
N LEU A 37 3.21 2.56 2.67
CA LEU A 37 2.94 2.20 1.27
C LEU A 37 3.97 2.82 0.33
N LYS A 38 4.17 2.17 -0.81
CA LYS A 38 5.05 2.62 -1.89
C LYS A 38 4.39 2.40 -3.24
N ASN A 39 4.90 3.05 -4.28
CA ASN A 39 4.43 2.78 -5.65
C ASN A 39 4.69 1.31 -6.02
N HIS A 40 3.88 0.80 -6.94
CA HIS A 40 4.17 -0.50 -7.53
C HIS A 40 5.22 -0.35 -8.64
N PRO A 41 6.26 -1.21 -8.69
CA PRO A 41 7.34 -1.08 -9.69
C PRO A 41 6.86 -1.34 -11.13
N VAL A 42 5.73 -2.01 -11.29
CA VAL A 42 5.12 -2.37 -12.59
C VAL A 42 3.78 -1.63 -12.83
N GLY A 43 3.78 -0.33 -12.57
CA GLY A 43 2.68 0.55 -13.00
C GLY A 43 2.58 0.59 -14.52
N ALA A 44 1.37 0.55 -15.07
CA ALA A 44 1.16 0.58 -16.53
C ALA A 44 1.55 1.94 -17.15
N PHE A 45 1.68 2.97 -16.31
CA PHE A 45 2.04 4.33 -16.65
C PHE A 45 3.30 4.64 -15.85
N GLN A 46 4.42 4.74 -16.56
CA GLN A 46 5.66 5.27 -16.03
C GLN A 46 6.34 6.11 -17.11
N PRO A 47 6.83 7.32 -16.77
CA PRO A 47 6.66 8.07 -15.52
C PRO A 47 5.48 9.08 -15.57
N PRO A 48 4.89 9.45 -14.40
CA PRO A 48 5.30 9.13 -13.03
C PRO A 48 4.82 7.77 -12.51
N ALA A 49 5.58 7.19 -11.58
CA ALA A 49 5.17 6.00 -10.83
C ALA A 49 4.03 6.35 -9.85
N TYR A 50 3.17 5.39 -9.55
CA TYR A 50 1.98 5.65 -8.74
C TYR A 50 1.58 4.48 -7.84
N GLY A 51 0.85 4.82 -6.77
CA GLY A 51 0.18 3.88 -5.87
C GLY A 51 -1.35 3.89 -5.97
N LEU A 52 -1.89 4.97 -6.56
CA LEU A 52 -3.31 5.20 -6.82
C LEU A 52 -3.46 5.88 -8.19
N ARG A 53 -4.51 5.51 -8.91
CA ARG A 53 -4.95 6.17 -10.14
C ARG A 53 -6.44 6.49 -10.09
N LEU A 54 -6.84 7.70 -10.50
CA LEU A 54 -8.23 8.18 -10.50
C LEU A 54 -8.56 8.98 -11.77
N ASP A 55 -8.77 8.28 -12.88
CA ASP A 55 -9.00 8.90 -14.19
C ASP A 55 -10.22 9.84 -14.22
N GLY A 56 -10.08 11.02 -14.81
CA GLY A 56 -11.15 12.01 -14.92
C GLY A 56 -11.47 12.74 -13.61
N LEU A 57 -10.55 12.78 -12.65
CA LEU A 57 -10.81 13.30 -11.30
C LEU A 57 -11.42 14.70 -11.30
N LEU A 58 -10.82 15.68 -12.01
CA LEU A 58 -11.26 17.08 -11.89
C LEU A 58 -12.42 17.44 -12.80
N THR A 59 -12.43 16.97 -14.06
CA THR A 59 -13.44 17.41 -15.05
C THR A 59 -14.44 16.33 -15.43
N ARG A 60 -14.15 15.06 -15.12
CA ARG A 60 -14.85 13.87 -15.62
C ARG A 60 -15.01 13.86 -17.14
N ASN A 61 -13.98 14.27 -17.88
CA ASN A 61 -13.97 14.13 -19.34
C ASN A 61 -13.87 12.64 -19.73
N THR A 62 -15.03 11.97 -19.79
CA THR A 62 -15.14 10.53 -20.00
C THR A 62 -15.78 10.18 -21.35
N PHE A 63 -15.51 8.97 -21.81
CA PHE A 63 -16.11 8.38 -23.01
C PHE A 63 -16.37 6.89 -22.79
N VAL A 64 -17.30 6.32 -23.55
CA VAL A 64 -17.63 4.88 -23.50
C VAL A 64 -17.03 4.18 -24.71
N ALA A 65 -16.27 3.12 -24.46
CA ALA A 65 -15.72 2.25 -25.50
C ALA A 65 -15.83 0.78 -25.05
N GLY A 66 -16.27 -0.12 -25.92
CA GLY A 66 -16.36 -1.55 -25.58
C GLY A 66 -17.21 -1.88 -24.34
N GLY A 67 -18.19 -1.04 -23.98
CA GLY A 67 -19.04 -1.23 -22.80
C GLY A 67 -18.43 -0.75 -21.47
N ALA A 68 -17.24 -0.15 -21.49
CA ALA A 68 -16.59 0.43 -20.32
C ALA A 68 -16.42 1.95 -20.46
N THR A 69 -16.36 2.66 -19.34
CA THR A 69 -16.12 4.11 -19.28
C THR A 69 -14.64 4.38 -19.06
N TYR A 70 -14.09 5.30 -19.84
CA TYR A 70 -12.69 5.73 -19.80
C TYR A 70 -12.61 7.25 -19.64
N SER A 71 -11.46 7.77 -19.25
CA SER A 71 -11.15 9.20 -19.34
C SER A 71 -9.89 9.43 -20.17
N ASN A 72 -9.82 10.61 -20.79
CA ASN A 72 -8.58 11.09 -21.40
C ASN A 72 -7.65 11.76 -20.38
N GLU A 73 -8.13 11.98 -19.15
CA GLU A 73 -7.39 12.63 -18.09
C GLU A 73 -6.93 11.57 -17.09
N ILE A 74 -5.67 11.16 -17.21
CA ILE A 74 -5.09 10.16 -16.31
C ILE A 74 -4.63 10.89 -15.08
N TYR A 75 -5.14 10.56 -13.89
CA TYR A 75 -4.60 11.14 -12.64
C TYR A 75 -3.87 10.07 -11.86
N THR A 76 -2.61 10.33 -11.56
CA THR A 76 -1.75 9.43 -10.79
C THR A 76 -1.28 10.10 -9.50
N PHE A 77 -1.06 9.28 -8.48
CA PHE A 77 -0.61 9.74 -7.16
C PHE A 77 0.61 8.93 -6.73
N ASP A 78 1.71 9.63 -6.57
CA ASP A 78 3.02 9.07 -6.25
C ASP A 78 3.15 8.93 -4.73
N PHE A 79 3.26 7.72 -4.22
CA PHE A 79 3.40 7.43 -2.78
C PHE A 79 4.83 7.62 -2.25
N GLU A 80 5.81 7.78 -3.15
CA GLU A 80 7.23 7.91 -2.82
C GLU A 80 7.80 9.31 -3.10
N ASN A 81 6.97 10.23 -3.61
CA ASN A 81 7.29 11.66 -3.66
C ASN A 81 7.67 12.20 -2.27
N SER A 82 8.56 13.19 -2.21
CA SER A 82 9.03 13.77 -0.94
C SER A 82 7.92 14.45 -0.11
N GLN A 83 6.80 14.80 -0.74
CA GLN A 83 5.61 15.34 -0.08
C GLN A 83 4.57 14.27 0.27
N SER A 84 4.84 13.01 -0.07
CA SER A 84 3.94 11.88 0.17
C SER A 84 4.31 11.11 1.43
N GLU A 85 3.26 10.66 2.10
CA GLU A 85 3.34 9.83 3.28
C GLU A 85 2.07 8.99 3.39
N MET A 86 2.08 7.81 2.74
CA MET A 86 0.92 6.91 2.67
C MET A 86 1.12 5.67 3.56
N PHE A 87 0.04 5.25 4.19
CA PHE A 87 -0.01 4.13 5.12
C PHE A 87 -1.21 3.23 4.88
N LEU A 88 -1.09 2.00 5.36
CA LEU A 88 -2.17 1.04 5.51
C LEU A 88 -2.20 0.54 6.94
N THR A 89 -3.36 0.53 7.57
CA THR A 89 -3.60 -0.22 8.83
C THR A 89 -4.48 -1.42 8.56
N TYR A 90 -4.03 -2.59 9.00
CA TYR A 90 -4.85 -3.80 9.07
C TYR A 90 -5.25 -4.07 10.52
N ASP A 91 -6.55 -4.26 10.76
CA ASP A 91 -7.10 -4.70 12.03
C ASP A 91 -7.86 -6.02 11.82
N GLU A 92 -7.23 -7.13 12.20
CA GLU A 92 -7.81 -8.47 12.19
C GLU A 92 -9.10 -8.58 13.03
N GLY A 93 -9.16 -7.90 14.18
CA GLY A 93 -10.28 -7.98 15.10
C GLY A 93 -11.51 -7.24 14.56
N ALA A 94 -11.30 -6.07 13.96
CA ALA A 94 -12.34 -5.29 13.31
C ALA A 94 -12.64 -5.75 11.87
N LYS A 95 -11.77 -6.60 11.29
CA LYS A 95 -11.83 -7.03 9.89
C LYS A 95 -11.82 -5.85 8.92
N THR A 96 -10.91 -4.90 9.15
CA THR A 96 -10.78 -3.68 8.36
C THR A 96 -9.38 -3.45 7.84
N ILE A 97 -9.30 -2.88 6.64
CA ILE A 97 -8.09 -2.31 6.06
C ILE A 97 -8.37 -0.82 5.82
N ARG A 98 -7.56 0.06 6.38
CA ARG A 98 -7.64 1.51 6.11
C ARG A 98 -6.38 1.97 5.41
N ILE A 99 -6.53 2.59 4.25
CA ILE A 99 -5.48 3.20 3.43
C ILE A 99 -5.60 4.71 3.59
N PHE A 100 -4.56 5.36 4.10
CA PHE A 100 -4.64 6.77 4.46
C PHE A 100 -3.28 7.47 4.40
N GLY A 101 -3.31 8.80 4.34
CA GLY A 101 -2.11 9.63 4.38
C GLY A 101 -2.15 10.77 3.39
N LYS A 102 -0.97 11.16 2.91
CA LYS A 102 -0.79 12.21 1.89
C LYS A 102 -0.13 11.64 0.65
N ALA A 103 -0.60 12.00 -0.53
CA ALA A 103 0.07 11.69 -1.79
C ALA A 103 0.14 12.92 -2.68
N PHE A 104 1.31 13.17 -3.26
CA PHE A 104 1.49 14.14 -4.33
C PHE A 104 1.02 13.53 -5.65
N GLY A 105 0.17 14.24 -6.40
CA GLY A 105 -0.39 13.73 -7.64
C GLY A 105 -1.16 14.76 -8.43
N GLY A 106 -1.43 14.47 -9.70
CA GLY A 106 -2.08 15.35 -10.67
C GLY A 106 -2.41 14.64 -11.97
N GLU A 107 -2.84 15.38 -13.00
CA GLU A 107 -3.09 14.85 -14.34
C GLU A 107 -1.77 14.49 -15.00
N ASP A 108 -1.53 13.20 -15.17
CA ASP A 108 -0.38 12.60 -15.82
C ASP A 108 -0.35 12.95 -17.32
N ILE A 109 0.73 13.59 -17.75
CA ILE A 109 1.01 13.95 -19.15
C ILE A 109 2.30 13.31 -19.67
N GLY A 110 2.86 12.35 -18.92
CA GLY A 110 4.15 11.73 -19.21
C GLY A 110 5.31 12.64 -18.80
N GLY A 111 6.16 12.13 -17.91
CA GLY A 111 7.40 12.81 -17.52
C GLY A 111 8.59 12.42 -18.41
N THR A 112 9.57 13.31 -18.55
CA THR A 112 10.88 12.94 -19.14
C THR A 112 12.07 13.41 -18.29
N ASN A 113 11.85 14.34 -17.36
CA ASN A 113 12.88 14.93 -16.52
C ASN A 113 12.74 14.55 -15.03
N PRO A 114 13.49 13.55 -14.54
CA PRO A 114 13.39 13.10 -13.14
C PRO A 114 13.80 14.16 -12.08
N SER A 115 14.31 15.33 -12.49
CA SER A 115 14.74 16.39 -11.58
C SER A 115 13.67 17.46 -11.27
N ASP A 116 12.56 17.50 -12.01
CA ASP A 116 11.46 18.42 -11.71
C ASP A 116 10.40 17.70 -10.85
N PRO A 117 10.04 18.21 -9.66
CA PRO A 117 9.06 17.58 -8.77
C PRO A 117 7.64 17.54 -9.36
N ASN A 118 7.34 18.35 -10.37
CA ASN A 118 6.10 18.31 -11.14
C ASN A 118 6.26 17.56 -12.47
N ASN A 119 7.43 17.01 -12.78
CA ASN A 119 7.68 16.39 -14.07
C ASN A 119 6.77 15.18 -14.26
N GLY A 120 5.91 15.29 -15.27
CA GLY A 120 4.90 14.29 -15.58
C GLY A 120 3.49 14.71 -15.21
N TYR A 121 3.28 15.83 -14.51
CA TYR A 121 1.95 16.36 -14.21
C TYR A 121 1.64 17.66 -14.95
N LYS A 122 0.42 17.80 -15.44
CA LYS A 122 -0.08 19.01 -16.08
C LYS A 122 -0.15 20.16 -15.08
N SER A 123 0.37 21.32 -15.49
CA SER A 123 0.33 22.54 -14.67
C SER A 123 -1.09 22.86 -14.18
N GLY A 124 -1.21 23.16 -12.90
CA GLY A 124 -2.50 23.50 -12.26
C GLY A 124 -3.34 22.30 -11.83
N THR A 125 -2.88 21.07 -12.09
CA THR A 125 -3.60 19.83 -11.68
C THR A 125 -2.91 19.09 -10.54
N ALA A 126 -1.62 19.38 -10.29
CA ALA A 126 -0.84 18.73 -9.24
C ALA A 126 -1.09 19.38 -7.88
N ALA A 127 -1.26 18.55 -6.85
CA ALA A 127 -1.39 18.98 -5.46
C ALA A 127 -0.94 17.87 -4.49
N VAL A 128 -0.82 18.21 -3.21
CA VAL A 128 -0.77 17.21 -2.13
C VAL A 128 -2.20 16.88 -1.74
N TRP A 129 -2.56 15.61 -1.86
CA TRP A 129 -3.89 15.09 -1.58
C TRP A 129 -3.89 14.32 -0.26
N ASN A 130 -4.83 14.64 0.62
CA ASN A 130 -5.13 13.84 1.80
C ASN A 130 -6.10 12.74 1.39
N ILE A 131 -5.74 11.50 1.69
CA ILE A 131 -6.49 10.30 1.35
C ILE A 131 -6.87 9.58 2.64
N ASP A 132 -8.12 9.13 2.74
CA ASP A 132 -8.60 8.26 3.82
C ASP A 132 -9.69 7.35 3.30
N PHE A 133 -9.38 6.05 3.17
CA PHE A 133 -10.26 5.03 2.61
C PHE A 133 -10.25 3.80 3.49
N THR A 134 -11.42 3.25 3.82
CA THR A 134 -11.54 2.05 4.66
C THR A 134 -12.34 0.97 3.94
N TYR A 135 -11.74 -0.21 3.80
CA TYR A 135 -12.42 -1.46 3.49
C TYR A 135 -12.87 -2.16 4.78
N LYS A 136 -14.04 -2.79 4.70
CA LYS A 136 -14.61 -3.66 5.73
C LYS A 136 -14.71 -5.09 5.20
N ASN A 137 -15.00 -6.03 6.09
CA ASN A 137 -15.19 -7.46 5.77
C ASN A 137 -13.94 -8.10 5.18
N VAL A 138 -12.77 -7.71 5.68
CA VAL A 138 -11.49 -8.28 5.25
C VAL A 138 -11.40 -9.71 5.76
N THR A 139 -11.14 -10.67 4.87
CA THR A 139 -10.98 -12.08 5.19
C THR A 139 -9.65 -12.60 4.68
N GLN A 140 -9.12 -13.64 5.34
CA GLN A 140 -7.97 -14.37 4.82
C GLN A 140 -8.41 -15.25 3.65
N VAL A 141 -7.61 -15.30 2.58
CA VAL A 141 -7.82 -16.21 1.45
C VAL A 141 -7.58 -17.64 1.93
N LEU A 142 -8.49 -18.57 1.61
CA LEU A 142 -8.40 -19.94 2.12
C LEU A 142 -7.19 -20.67 1.52
N GLY A 143 -6.26 -21.10 2.38
CA GLY A 143 -5.07 -21.85 1.97
C GLY A 143 -3.91 -20.96 1.51
N ASP A 144 -4.01 -19.65 1.75
CA ASP A 144 -3.11 -18.60 1.28
C ASP A 144 -2.88 -17.60 2.45
N ASP A 145 -1.80 -16.83 2.44
CA ASP A 145 -1.50 -15.80 3.43
C ASP A 145 -1.98 -14.39 3.04
N ASP A 146 -2.62 -14.31 1.88
CA ASP A 146 -3.29 -13.11 1.38
C ASP A 146 -4.57 -12.75 2.16
N LEU A 147 -4.88 -11.45 2.13
CA LEU A 147 -6.14 -10.89 2.60
C LEU A 147 -6.97 -10.41 1.42
N GLU A 148 -8.27 -10.67 1.45
CA GLU A 148 -9.20 -10.22 0.42
C GLU A 148 -10.42 -9.52 1.02
N VAL A 149 -11.07 -8.74 0.17
CA VAL A 149 -12.36 -8.13 0.43
C VAL A 149 -13.29 -8.53 -0.71
N THR A 150 -14.28 -9.35 -0.40
CA THR A 150 -15.27 -9.86 -1.35
C THR A 150 -16.67 -9.41 -0.95
N GLY A 151 -17.62 -9.43 -1.89
CA GLY A 151 -19.04 -9.16 -1.61
C GLY A 151 -19.97 -10.08 -2.38
N LEU A 152 -21.20 -10.22 -1.89
CA LEU A 152 -22.12 -11.29 -2.29
C LEU A 152 -22.79 -11.13 -3.67
N SER A 153 -22.62 -10.01 -4.38
CA SER A 153 -22.99 -9.90 -5.79
C SER A 153 -22.58 -8.56 -6.40
N LYS A 154 -22.32 -8.59 -7.71
CA LYS A 154 -22.17 -7.41 -8.60
C LYS A 154 -23.37 -6.45 -8.54
N GLU A 155 -24.53 -6.91 -8.08
CA GLU A 155 -25.81 -6.18 -8.12
C GLU A 155 -26.16 -5.44 -6.83
N SER A 156 -25.43 -5.66 -5.75
CA SER A 156 -25.77 -5.02 -4.49
C SER A 156 -25.01 -3.70 -4.37
N SER A 157 -25.74 -2.60 -4.15
CA SER A 157 -25.26 -1.25 -3.84
C SER A 157 -24.43 -1.15 -2.54
N TYR A 158 -23.94 -2.27 -2.03
CA TYR A 158 -23.11 -2.37 -0.84
C TYR A 158 -21.66 -2.07 -1.21
N THR A 159 -21.27 -0.81 -1.03
CA THR A 159 -19.86 -0.44 -0.99
C THR A 159 -19.25 -1.02 0.28
N VAL A 160 -18.37 -2.02 0.14
CA VAL A 160 -17.60 -2.59 1.26
C VAL A 160 -16.38 -1.75 1.62
N GLY A 161 -15.99 -0.83 0.73
CA GLY A 161 -15.02 0.22 1.01
C GLY A 161 -15.53 1.61 0.65
N SER A 162 -15.20 2.59 1.49
CA SER A 162 -15.51 3.99 1.23
C SER A 162 -14.49 4.92 1.87
N GLY A 163 -14.42 6.15 1.37
CA GLY A 163 -13.44 7.13 1.83
C GLY A 163 -13.57 8.48 1.16
N THR A 164 -12.55 9.31 1.34
CA THR A 164 -12.41 10.59 0.66
C THR A 164 -10.98 10.81 0.18
N ILE A 165 -10.85 11.64 -0.84
CA ILE A 165 -9.61 12.27 -1.25
C ILE A 165 -9.82 13.77 -1.38
N SER A 166 -8.92 14.58 -0.82
CA SER A 166 -9.08 16.04 -0.78
C SER A 166 -7.78 16.81 -0.95
N SER A 167 -7.85 17.95 -1.62
CA SER A 167 -6.74 18.91 -1.76
C SER A 167 -7.30 20.33 -1.93
N SER A 168 -6.42 21.29 -2.23
CA SER A 168 -6.83 22.63 -2.66
C SER A 168 -7.64 22.65 -3.97
N LEU A 169 -7.66 21.55 -4.73
CA LEU A 169 -8.38 21.43 -6.00
C LEU A 169 -9.80 20.85 -5.83
N GLY A 170 -10.13 20.35 -4.64
CA GLY A 170 -11.47 19.83 -4.31
C GLY A 170 -11.44 18.62 -3.40
N THR A 171 -12.63 18.15 -3.04
CA THR A 171 -12.86 16.92 -2.28
C THR A 171 -13.70 15.96 -3.13
N PHE A 172 -13.36 14.68 -3.07
CA PHE A 172 -14.03 13.62 -3.82
C PHE A 172 -14.34 12.47 -2.87
N ASN A 173 -15.56 11.96 -2.98
CA ASN A 173 -15.97 10.74 -2.30
C ASN A 173 -15.44 9.54 -3.09
N LEU A 174 -14.93 8.56 -2.36
CA LEU A 174 -14.40 7.31 -2.90
C LEU A 174 -15.29 6.14 -2.48
N SER A 175 -15.47 5.18 -3.38
CA SER A 175 -16.08 3.89 -3.06
C SER A 175 -15.36 2.74 -3.75
N SER A 176 -15.40 1.57 -3.15
CA SER A 176 -14.81 0.36 -3.72
C SER A 176 -15.62 -0.13 -4.91
N GLN A 177 -14.95 -0.61 -5.95
CA GLN A 177 -15.56 -1.28 -7.10
C GLN A 177 -15.14 -2.75 -7.11
N ALA A 178 -16.10 -3.66 -7.23
CA ALA A 178 -15.81 -5.08 -7.44
C ALA A 178 -15.51 -5.37 -8.91
N ASP A 179 -14.67 -6.37 -9.13
CA ASP A 179 -14.53 -7.00 -10.45
C ASP A 179 -15.71 -7.95 -10.75
N GLU A 180 -15.59 -8.68 -11.86
CA GLU A 180 -16.61 -9.66 -12.29
C GLU A 180 -16.76 -10.85 -11.34
N SER A 181 -15.75 -11.14 -10.53
CA SER A 181 -15.75 -12.22 -9.53
C SER A 181 -16.33 -11.78 -8.17
N GLY A 182 -16.52 -10.48 -7.96
CA GLY A 182 -16.96 -9.93 -6.68
C GLY A 182 -15.80 -9.54 -5.74
N LEU A 183 -14.56 -9.56 -6.23
CA LEU A 183 -13.38 -9.11 -5.50
C LEU A 183 -13.26 -7.58 -5.58
N PHE A 184 -13.19 -6.92 -4.42
CA PHE A 184 -13.05 -5.47 -4.31
C PHE A 184 -11.60 -5.05 -4.07
N PHE A 185 -10.86 -5.84 -3.30
CA PHE A 185 -9.49 -5.54 -2.91
C PHE A 185 -8.77 -6.82 -2.47
N ARG A 186 -7.48 -6.90 -2.76
CA ARG A 186 -6.59 -7.94 -2.24
C ARG A 186 -5.28 -7.31 -1.77
N LEU A 187 -4.74 -7.84 -0.68
CA LEU A 187 -3.46 -7.49 -0.09
C LEU A 187 -2.67 -8.76 0.10
N GLY A 188 -1.54 -8.90 -0.59
CA GLY A 188 -0.92 -10.20 -0.71
C GLY A 188 0.35 -10.26 -1.54
N ASN A 189 1.04 -11.39 -1.48
CA ASN A 189 2.27 -11.67 -2.25
C ASN A 189 2.04 -12.61 -3.42
N GLU A 190 0.81 -13.04 -3.70
CA GLU A 190 0.56 -14.05 -4.73
C GLU A 190 -0.71 -13.75 -5.56
N ASN A 191 -0.63 -14.01 -6.87
CA ASN A 191 -1.80 -14.44 -7.63
C ASN A 191 -1.66 -15.94 -8.01
N ASP A 192 -0.42 -16.45 -8.04
CA ASP A 192 0.04 -17.80 -8.43
C ASP A 192 1.53 -18.06 -8.04
N ASP A 193 1.89 -17.85 -6.77
CA ASP A 193 3.25 -18.08 -6.19
C ASP A 193 4.38 -17.13 -6.69
N LEU A 194 4.09 -16.08 -7.48
CA LEU A 194 5.12 -15.17 -8.06
C LEU A 194 4.90 -13.66 -7.85
N GLY A 195 4.00 -13.22 -6.96
CA GLY A 195 3.75 -11.79 -6.77
C GLY A 195 2.71 -11.20 -7.70
N HIS A 196 1.97 -10.18 -7.24
CA HIS A 196 1.13 -9.38 -8.12
C HIS A 196 2.01 -8.69 -9.18
N ARG A 197 1.81 -9.06 -10.46
CA ARG A 197 2.61 -8.59 -11.61
C ARG A 197 4.12 -8.83 -11.48
N GLY A 198 4.53 -9.95 -10.85
CA GLY A 198 5.94 -10.34 -10.75
C GLY A 198 6.75 -9.56 -9.70
N PHE A 199 6.09 -8.81 -8.81
CA PHE A 199 6.76 -8.17 -7.67
C PHE A 199 6.92 -9.16 -6.51
N SER A 200 8.18 -9.44 -6.14
CA SER A 200 8.51 -10.27 -4.97
C SER A 200 8.30 -9.51 -3.66
N GLY A 201 7.04 -9.44 -3.20
CA GLY A 201 6.64 -8.85 -1.92
C GLY A 201 5.14 -8.61 -1.85
N ILE A 202 4.67 -8.06 -0.73
CA ILE A 202 3.24 -7.78 -0.53
C ILE A 202 2.82 -6.57 -1.36
N SER A 203 1.74 -6.74 -2.12
CA SER A 203 1.09 -5.72 -2.94
C SER A 203 -0.36 -5.56 -2.54
N GLY A 204 -0.90 -4.36 -2.72
CA GLY A 204 -2.33 -4.08 -2.60
C GLY A 204 -2.91 -3.64 -3.94
N TRP A 205 -4.02 -4.24 -4.34
CA TRP A 205 -4.72 -3.86 -5.57
C TRP A 205 -6.23 -4.02 -5.45
N GLY A 206 -6.95 -3.19 -6.21
CA GLY A 206 -8.40 -3.19 -6.26
C GLY A 206 -8.92 -1.97 -7.00
N TRP A 207 -10.19 -1.99 -7.40
CA TRP A 207 -10.79 -0.90 -8.17
C TRP A 207 -11.50 0.10 -7.27
N ILE A 208 -11.47 1.36 -7.69
CA ILE A 208 -12.13 2.47 -6.99
C ILE A 208 -13.02 3.26 -7.94
N ASN A 209 -14.17 3.67 -7.42
CA ASN A 209 -14.98 4.74 -7.95
C ASN A 209 -14.71 6.02 -7.18
N HIS A 210 -14.77 7.14 -7.89
CA HIS A 210 -14.74 8.46 -7.28
C HIS A 210 -15.86 9.32 -7.84
N VAL A 211 -16.31 10.30 -7.07
CA VAL A 211 -17.23 11.35 -7.52
C VAL A 211 -16.94 12.61 -6.73
N LYS A 212 -17.08 13.77 -7.38
CA LYS A 212 -16.88 15.05 -6.70
C LYS A 212 -17.85 15.16 -5.54
N ASP A 213 -17.34 15.59 -4.38
CA ASP A 213 -18.18 15.85 -3.23
C ASP A 213 -19.08 17.04 -3.55
N ASP A 214 -20.38 16.79 -3.60
CA ASP A 214 -21.41 17.77 -3.87
C ASP A 214 -22.26 17.89 -2.60
N PRO A 215 -22.18 19.02 -1.88
CA PRO A 215 -22.92 19.21 -0.63
C PRO A 215 -24.45 19.24 -0.84
N HIS A 216 -24.91 19.30 -2.10
CA HIS A 216 -26.33 19.24 -2.45
C HIS A 216 -26.78 17.81 -2.82
N GLN A 217 -25.88 16.83 -2.90
CA GLN A 217 -26.22 15.43 -3.10
C GLN A 217 -26.30 14.70 -1.76
N THR A 218 -27.45 14.06 -1.50
CA THR A 218 -27.67 13.27 -0.28
C THR A 218 -26.98 11.91 -0.33
N GLN A 219 -26.61 11.43 -1.52
CA GLN A 219 -25.72 10.31 -1.73
C GLN A 219 -24.81 10.59 -2.93
N PRO A 220 -23.52 10.21 -2.87
CA PRO A 220 -22.64 10.39 -4.01
C PRO A 220 -23.17 9.56 -5.18
N ASN A 221 -23.45 10.22 -6.30
CA ASN A 221 -23.98 9.53 -7.46
C ASN A 221 -22.87 8.76 -8.21
N TYR A 222 -22.49 7.59 -7.70
CA TYR A 222 -21.55 6.69 -8.37
C TYR A 222 -22.18 5.97 -9.60
N THR A 223 -23.43 6.29 -9.97
CA THR A 223 -24.15 5.57 -11.05
C THR A 223 -23.63 5.86 -12.45
N ASP A 224 -22.80 6.90 -12.61
CA ASP A 224 -21.98 7.06 -13.80
C ASP A 224 -20.83 6.05 -13.71
N HIS A 225 -21.07 4.89 -14.30
CA HIS A 225 -20.16 3.78 -14.61
C HIS A 225 -18.71 3.96 -14.15
N HIS A 226 -18.20 2.97 -13.41
CA HIS A 226 -16.79 2.86 -13.05
C HIS A 226 -15.86 3.27 -14.21
N ILE A 227 -14.96 4.22 -13.93
CA ILE A 227 -13.93 4.61 -14.87
C ILE A 227 -12.83 3.55 -14.81
N ALA A 228 -12.73 2.76 -15.88
CA ALA A 228 -12.14 1.42 -15.91
C ALA A 228 -10.69 1.31 -15.40
N ALA A 229 -9.95 2.41 -15.37
CA ALA A 229 -8.56 2.44 -14.94
C ALA A 229 -8.35 3.12 -13.58
N SER A 230 -9.43 3.37 -12.81
CA SER A 230 -9.33 3.90 -11.45
C SER A 230 -9.06 2.76 -10.46
N ASP A 231 -7.83 2.69 -9.94
CA ASP A 231 -7.36 1.56 -9.15
C ASP A 231 -6.39 1.95 -8.03
N TRP A 232 -6.28 1.07 -7.04
CA TRP A 232 -5.10 0.94 -6.20
C TRP A 232 -4.12 0.00 -6.88
N ILE A 233 -2.84 0.37 -6.85
CA ILE A 233 -1.76 -0.56 -7.16
C ILE A 233 -0.49 -0.12 -6.44
N PHE A 234 -0.21 -0.72 -5.30
CA PHE A 234 0.92 -0.32 -4.46
C PHE A 234 1.64 -1.53 -3.87
N THR A 235 2.81 -1.29 -3.31
CA THR A 235 3.54 -2.28 -2.51
C THR A 235 3.56 -1.89 -1.04
N VAL A 236 3.61 -2.88 -0.17
CA VAL A 236 3.63 -2.70 1.28
C VAL A 236 5.07 -2.77 1.76
N GLY A 237 5.54 -1.70 2.38
CA GLY A 237 6.83 -1.64 3.05
C GLY A 237 6.80 -2.35 4.42
N PRO A 238 7.93 -2.29 5.15
CA PRO A 238 8.01 -2.86 6.49
C PRO A 238 6.91 -2.30 7.40
N LYS A 239 6.44 -3.16 8.32
CA LYS A 239 5.55 -2.75 9.41
C LYS A 239 6.20 -1.60 10.18
N VAL A 240 5.45 -0.52 10.37
CA VAL A 240 5.88 0.62 11.18
C VAL A 240 5.90 0.16 12.63
N SER A 241 7.09 0.10 13.22
CA SER A 241 7.22 -0.12 14.66
C SER A 241 6.73 1.12 15.38
N VAL A 242 5.50 1.06 15.92
CA VAL A 242 5.08 2.01 16.92
C VAL A 242 5.83 1.63 18.20
N PRO A 243 6.64 2.52 18.80
CA PRO A 243 7.23 2.23 20.09
C PRO A 243 6.11 1.91 21.06
N GLU A 244 6.13 0.71 21.65
CA GLU A 244 5.26 0.40 22.78
C GLU A 244 5.41 1.54 23.80
N PRO A 245 4.33 2.04 24.42
CA PRO A 245 4.40 3.05 25.47
C PRO A 245 5.02 2.50 26.76
N THR A 246 6.12 1.77 26.66
CA THR A 246 6.95 1.30 27.76
C THR A 246 8.05 2.31 28.01
N SER A 247 7.84 3.25 28.95
CA SER A 247 8.86 3.69 29.95
C SER A 247 8.62 5.03 30.67
N ILE A 248 7.53 5.78 30.43
CA ILE A 248 7.28 7.00 31.23
C ILE A 248 6.89 6.65 32.69
N LEU A 249 6.25 5.50 32.92
CA LEU A 249 5.93 5.02 34.27
C LEU A 249 7.16 4.58 35.08
N SER A 250 8.25 4.16 34.42
CA SER A 250 9.48 3.73 35.11
C SER A 250 10.24 4.89 35.74
N LEU A 251 10.14 6.11 35.18
CA LEU A 251 10.79 7.32 35.69
C LEU A 251 10.06 7.93 36.90
N LEU A 252 8.74 7.72 37.02
CA LEU A 252 7.96 8.15 38.18
C LEU A 252 8.16 7.24 39.41
N ALA A 253 8.50 5.97 39.21
CA ALA A 253 8.74 5.02 40.31
C ALA A 253 10.08 5.24 41.03
N ILE A 254 11.08 5.85 40.37
CA ILE A 254 12.41 6.11 40.99
C ILE A 254 12.41 7.45 41.76
N GLY A 255 11.56 8.41 41.38
CA GLY A 255 11.47 9.72 42.03
C GLY A 255 10.83 9.72 43.42
N THR A 256 9.99 8.74 43.75
CA THR A 256 9.24 8.73 45.03
C THR A 256 9.97 8.00 46.16
N LEU A 257 11.00 7.21 45.87
CA LEU A 257 11.84 6.56 46.90
C LEU A 257 12.97 7.48 47.43
N GLY A 258 13.27 8.59 46.75
CA GLY A 258 14.32 9.54 47.18
C GLY A 258 13.89 10.59 48.20
N ALA A 259 12.59 10.88 48.33
CA ALA A 259 12.10 11.96 49.22
C ALA A 259 11.76 11.49 50.66
N GLY A 260 11.81 10.19 50.94
CA GLY A 260 11.40 9.61 52.23
C GLY A 260 12.50 9.50 53.30
N SER A 261 13.78 9.69 52.97
CA SER A 261 14.90 9.40 53.89
C SER A 261 15.45 10.61 54.67
N LEU A 262 14.97 11.83 54.43
CA LEU A 262 15.37 13.00 55.22
C LEU A 262 14.48 13.16 56.47
N ARG A 263 14.53 12.18 57.39
CA ARG A 263 13.89 12.27 58.71
C ARG A 263 14.93 12.50 59.82
N LYS A 264 14.85 13.71 60.38
CA LYS A 264 15.19 14.14 61.75
C LYS A 264 16.60 13.89 62.30
N LYS A 265 17.36 14.99 62.45
CA LYS A 265 18.22 15.22 63.63
C LYS A 265 18.26 16.70 63.99
N LYS A 266 17.67 17.04 65.15
CA LYS A 266 18.00 18.18 66.02
C LYS A 266 17.03 18.15 67.20
N GLN A 267 17.39 18.37 68.45
CA GLN A 267 18.63 18.26 69.24
C GLN A 267 18.14 18.60 70.66
N ASP A 268 18.49 17.80 71.65
CA ASP A 268 18.23 18.13 73.06
C ASP A 268 19.13 19.31 73.49
N ALA A 269 18.52 20.34 74.07
CA ALA A 269 19.01 21.21 75.16
C ALA A 269 17.98 22.30 75.45
#